data_AF-A0AAQ4EYZ2-F1
#
_entry.id   AF-A0AAQ4EYZ2-F1
#
_cell.length_a   1.000
_cell.length_b   1.000
_cell.length_c   1.000
_cell.angle_alpha   90.00
_cell.angle_beta   90.00
_cell.angle_gamma   90.00
#
_symmetry.space_group_name_H-M   'P 1'
#
loop_
_entity.id
_entity.type
_entity.pdbx_description
1 polymer ?
#
loop_
_entity_poly.entity_id
_entity_poly.type
_entity_poly.pdbx_seq_one_letter_code
_entity_poly.pdbx_strand_id
1 'polypeptide(L)'
;MKLFFRNSRNGTLLKGTFVNWNHPENKTYDAMNVTNMGGNPVTEEVLEYVSNDKRCAVVSVVLMGAGSLRKWSVVAILLSKFKTTLASDQATVLREIRVPENALESEPEDGCKKKFEEILKVAKKNAKSHYSRSCKTVTSPSLAQ
;
A
#
# COMPACT_ATOMS: atom_id res chain seq x y z
N MET A 1 1.44 -11.32 12.71
CA MET A 1 0.28 -10.55 13.25
C MET A 1 -0.82 -10.50 12.18
N LYS A 2 -2.11 -10.39 12.56
CA LYS A 2 -3.25 -10.28 11.61
C LYS A 2 -4.12 -9.09 12.01
N LEU A 3 -4.65 -8.37 11.03
CA LEU A 3 -5.63 -7.29 11.21
C LEU A 3 -6.89 -7.60 10.42
N PHE A 4 -8.03 -7.15 10.94
CA PHE A 4 -9.30 -7.24 10.23
C PHE A 4 -9.81 -5.83 9.99
N PHE A 5 -10.20 -5.55 8.75
CA PHE A 5 -10.65 -4.23 8.32
C PHE A 5 -12.05 -4.35 7.71
N ARG A 6 -12.87 -3.32 7.90
CA ARG A 6 -14.14 -3.22 7.17
C ARG A 6 -13.94 -2.34 5.95
N ASN A 7 -14.23 -2.87 4.78
CA ASN A 7 -14.17 -2.12 3.53
C ASN A 7 -15.26 -1.04 3.53
N SER A 8 -14.86 0.23 3.41
CA SER A 8 -15.78 1.37 3.45
C SER A 8 -16.73 1.43 2.26
N ARG A 9 -16.38 0.84 1.11
CA ARG A 9 -17.19 0.91 -0.12
C ARG A 9 -18.36 -0.09 -0.12
N ASN A 10 -18.13 -1.31 0.36
CA ASN A 10 -19.11 -2.39 0.25
C ASN A 10 -19.38 -3.09 1.60
N GLY A 11 -18.81 -2.60 2.70
CA GLY A 11 -19.01 -3.15 4.04
C GLY A 11 -18.39 -4.52 4.29
N THR A 12 -17.69 -5.10 3.31
CA THR A 12 -17.12 -6.45 3.42
C THR A 12 -15.94 -6.48 4.40
N LEU A 13 -15.83 -7.59 5.12
CA LEU A 13 -14.72 -7.83 6.03
C LEU A 13 -13.50 -8.29 5.23
N LEU A 14 -12.38 -7.63 5.48
CA LEU A 14 -11.07 -7.92 4.92
C LEU A 14 -10.11 -8.36 6.03
N LYS A 15 -9.09 -9.10 5.64
CA LYS A 15 -8.06 -9.61 6.52
C LYS A 15 -6.69 -9.22 5.98
N GLY A 16 -5.95 -8.43 6.76
CA GLY A 16 -4.54 -8.14 6.55
C GLY A 16 -3.66 -9.16 7.25
N THR A 17 -2.66 -9.67 6.55
CA THR A 17 -1.59 -10.50 7.10
C THR A 17 -0.25 -9.84 6.82
N PHE A 18 0.49 -9.54 7.88
CA PHE A 18 1.82 -8.96 7.76
C PHE A 18 2.83 -10.03 7.33
N VAL A 19 3.69 -9.67 6.38
CA VAL A 19 4.71 -10.53 5.79
C VAL A 19 6.02 -9.77 5.63
N ASN A 20 7.10 -10.52 5.42
CA ASN A 20 8.37 -9.98 4.96
C ASN A 20 8.48 -10.30 3.48
N TRP A 21 8.57 -9.28 2.64
CA TRP A 21 8.59 -9.38 1.19
C TRP A 21 9.95 -9.88 0.68
N ASN A 22 11.04 -9.20 1.05
CA ASN A 22 12.38 -9.52 0.53
C ASN A 22 13.26 -10.33 1.49
N HIS A 23 12.98 -10.26 2.80
CA HIS A 23 13.87 -10.80 3.84
C HIS A 23 13.06 -11.63 4.85
N PRO A 24 12.72 -12.90 4.52
CA PRO A 24 11.91 -13.74 5.40
C PRO A 24 12.52 -13.92 6.80
N GLU A 25 13.84 -13.83 6.92
CA GLU A 25 14.61 -13.87 8.16
C GLU A 25 14.49 -12.61 9.05
N ASN A 26 13.95 -11.50 8.53
CA ASN A 26 13.85 -10.25 9.27
C ASN A 26 12.71 -10.30 10.31
N LYS A 27 12.88 -9.62 11.43
CA LYS A 27 11.83 -9.50 12.46
C LYS A 27 10.82 -8.40 12.15
N THR A 28 11.16 -7.47 11.25
CA THR A 28 10.30 -6.35 10.89
C THR A 28 9.54 -6.62 9.60
N TYR A 29 8.22 -6.66 9.68
CA TYR A 29 7.33 -6.74 8.52
C TYR A 29 7.47 -5.49 7.64
N ASP A 30 7.67 -5.71 6.34
CA ASP A 30 7.78 -4.67 5.30
C ASP A 30 6.63 -4.78 4.27
N ALA A 31 5.70 -5.71 4.45
CA ALA A 31 4.53 -5.83 3.59
C ALA A 31 3.29 -6.37 4.32
N MET A 32 2.13 -6.13 3.73
CA MET A 32 0.84 -6.61 4.18
C MET A 32 0.02 -7.14 3.01
N ASN A 33 -0.43 -8.39 3.14
CA ASN A 33 -1.34 -9.03 2.19
C ASN A 33 -2.77 -8.87 2.69
N VAL A 34 -3.63 -8.26 1.88
CA VAL A 34 -5.04 -8.05 2.19
C VAL A 34 -5.88 -9.03 1.37
N THR A 35 -6.65 -9.85 2.07
CA THR A 35 -7.58 -10.80 1.47
C THR A 35 -9.00 -10.55 1.93
N ASN A 36 -9.97 -11.05 1.19
CA ASN A 36 -11.34 -11.18 1.70
C ASN A 36 -11.43 -12.39 2.67
N MET A 37 -12.58 -12.56 3.33
CA MET A 37 -12.78 -13.69 4.24
C MET A 37 -12.77 -15.06 3.55
N GLY A 38 -13.03 -15.11 2.24
CA GLY A 38 -12.89 -16.32 1.42
C GLY A 38 -11.44 -16.65 1.06
N GLY A 39 -10.46 -15.85 1.49
CA GLY A 39 -9.04 -16.04 1.20
C GLY A 39 -8.61 -15.54 -0.18
N ASN A 40 -9.50 -14.90 -0.94
CA ASN A 40 -9.15 -14.31 -2.22
C ASN A 40 -8.36 -13.02 -2.00
N PRO A 41 -7.24 -12.82 -2.73
CA PRO A 41 -6.43 -11.63 -2.57
C PRO A 41 -7.16 -10.39 -3.12
N VAL A 42 -6.99 -9.27 -2.43
CA VAL A 42 -7.62 -7.98 -2.75
C VAL A 42 -6.54 -6.95 -3.04
N THR A 43 -5.60 -6.78 -2.10
CA THR A 43 -4.43 -5.92 -2.31
C THR A 43 -3.19 -6.53 -1.66
N GLU A 44 -2.03 -6.09 -2.13
CA GLU A 44 -0.75 -6.30 -1.50
C GLU A 44 -0.09 -4.93 -1.31
N GLU A 45 0.32 -4.63 -0.08
CA GLU A 45 0.92 -3.35 0.28
C GLU A 45 2.36 -3.58 0.70
N VAL A 46 3.31 -2.95 0.02
CA VAL A 46 4.75 -3.06 0.29
C VAL A 46 5.29 -1.71 0.74
N LEU A 47 6.01 -1.72 1.85
CA LEU A 47 6.65 -0.56 2.45
C LEU A 47 8.02 -0.34 1.79
N GLU A 48 8.11 0.70 0.95
CA GLU A 48 9.31 1.01 0.17
C GLU A 48 10.31 1.86 0.96
N TYR A 49 9.81 2.66 1.91
CA TYR A 49 10.59 3.54 2.77
C TYR A 49 9.74 4.05 3.94
N VAL A 50 10.37 4.24 5.08
CA VAL A 50 9.81 4.95 6.24
C VAL A 50 10.83 5.98 6.69
N SER A 51 10.37 7.19 6.98
CA SER A 51 11.23 8.21 7.55
C SER A 51 11.73 7.82 8.95
N ASN A 52 12.86 8.38 9.36
CA ASN A 52 13.44 8.09 10.69
C ASN A 52 12.49 8.48 11.83
N ASP A 53 11.75 9.57 11.66
CA ASP A 53 10.76 10.06 12.62
C ASP A 53 9.40 9.35 12.53
N LYS A 54 9.24 8.41 11.59
CA LYS A 54 8.02 7.64 11.33
C LYS A 54 6.79 8.48 10.98
N ARG A 55 6.98 9.76 10.61
CA ARG A 55 5.91 10.65 10.14
C ARG A 55 5.69 10.58 8.63
N CYS A 56 6.44 9.77 7.91
CA CYS A 56 6.22 9.56 6.51
C CYS A 56 6.58 8.14 6.06
N ALA A 57 5.78 7.58 5.16
CA ALA A 57 6.05 6.32 4.49
C ALA A 57 5.77 6.41 3.00
N VAL A 58 6.59 5.72 2.21
CA VAL A 58 6.34 5.46 0.79
C VAL A 58 5.85 4.02 0.66
N VAL A 59 4.68 3.84 0.07
CA VAL A 59 4.01 2.53 -0.04
C VAL A 59 3.69 2.23 -1.50
N SER A 60 3.94 0.99 -1.90
CA SER A 60 3.47 0.43 -3.15
C SER A 60 2.23 -0.41 -2.88
N VAL A 61 1.11 -0.05 -3.48
CA VAL A 61 -0.16 -0.78 -3.35
C VAL A 61 -0.45 -1.49 -4.67
N VAL A 62 -0.47 -2.81 -4.63
CA VAL A 62 -0.86 -3.66 -5.77
C VAL A 62 -2.35 -3.94 -5.65
N LEU A 63 -3.14 -3.39 -6.56
CA LEU A 63 -4.56 -3.68 -6.69
C LEU A 63 -4.75 -4.92 -7.56
N MET A 64 -5.36 -5.97 -7.02
CA MET A 64 -5.67 -7.18 -7.77
C MET A 64 -7.07 -7.06 -8.37
N GLY A 65 -7.17 -7.00 -9.70
CA GLY A 65 -8.45 -6.97 -10.40
C GLY A 65 -9.30 -8.22 -10.14
N ALA A 66 -10.62 -8.04 -10.14
CA ALA A 66 -11.62 -9.12 -10.07
C ALA A 66 -11.53 -10.00 -11.32
N GLY A 67 -10.61 -10.95 -11.31
CA GLY A 67 -10.23 -11.77 -12.46
C GLY A 67 -8.88 -12.47 -12.26
N SER A 68 -8.03 -11.94 -11.36
CA SER A 68 -6.73 -12.53 -11.00
C SER A 68 -6.86 -13.69 -9.98
N LEU A 69 -7.90 -14.50 -10.10
CA LEU A 69 -8.05 -15.75 -9.32
C LEU A 69 -7.40 -16.91 -10.07
N ARG A 70 -6.08 -16.87 -10.22
CA ARG A 70 -5.31 -18.11 -10.40
C ARG A 70 -4.56 -18.37 -9.11
N LYS A 71 -4.94 -19.45 -8.46
CA LYS A 71 -4.36 -20.04 -7.25
C LYS A 71 -2.83 -20.05 -7.33
N TRP A 72 -2.14 -19.06 -6.75
CA TRP A 72 -0.67 -19.08 -6.61
C TRP A 72 -0.32 -20.01 -5.46
N SER A 73 -0.37 -21.32 -5.70
CA SER A 73 0.19 -22.31 -4.79
C SER A 73 1.71 -22.29 -4.94
N VAL A 74 2.42 -21.75 -3.94
CA VAL A 74 3.82 -22.08 -3.54
C VAL A 74 4.95 -21.84 -4.56
N VAL A 75 4.69 -21.69 -5.87
CA VAL A 75 5.73 -21.60 -6.91
C VAL A 75 6.50 -20.27 -6.89
N ALA A 76 5.95 -19.19 -6.32
CA ALA A 76 6.59 -17.87 -6.32
C ALA A 76 7.78 -17.74 -5.35
N ILE A 77 7.90 -18.59 -4.32
CA ILE A 77 8.96 -18.46 -3.30
C ILE A 77 10.35 -18.82 -3.86
N LEU A 78 10.42 -19.51 -5.01
CA LEU A 78 11.68 -19.99 -5.59
C LEU A 78 12.32 -19.09 -6.66
N LEU A 79 11.72 -17.95 -7.03
CA LEU A 79 12.28 -17.08 -8.05
C LEU A 79 12.80 -15.77 -7.46
N SER A 80 14.03 -15.83 -6.97
CA SER A 80 14.94 -14.74 -6.56
C SER A 80 15.31 -13.75 -7.69
N LYS A 81 14.47 -13.58 -8.72
CA LYS A 81 14.70 -12.68 -9.86
C LYS A 81 13.40 -12.07 -10.41
N PHE A 82 12.55 -11.48 -9.57
CA PHE A 82 11.42 -10.66 -10.02
C PHE A 82 11.87 -9.23 -10.38
N LYS A 83 12.78 -9.08 -11.36
CA LYS A 83 13.08 -7.76 -11.96
C LYS A 83 12.20 -7.43 -13.16
N THR A 84 11.36 -8.36 -13.60
CA THR A 84 10.54 -8.20 -14.80
C THR A 84 9.44 -9.25 -14.73
N THR A 85 8.23 -8.93 -15.20
CA THR A 85 7.11 -9.87 -15.37
C THR A 85 6.19 -10.08 -14.15
N LEU A 86 5.66 -9.00 -13.58
CA LEU A 86 4.22 -8.99 -13.23
C LEU A 86 3.44 -8.71 -14.53
N ALA A 87 3.49 -9.66 -15.47
CA ALA A 87 2.56 -9.73 -16.57
C ALA A 87 1.28 -10.39 -16.05
N SER A 88 0.56 -9.65 -15.21
CA SER A 88 -0.88 -9.80 -15.09
C SER A 88 -1.44 -8.52 -15.69
N ASP A 89 -2.10 -8.60 -16.84
CA ASP A 89 -2.78 -7.47 -17.51
C ASP A 89 -3.86 -6.79 -16.64
N GLN A 90 -4.00 -7.16 -15.36
CA GLN A 90 -5.03 -6.67 -14.45
C GLN A 90 -4.50 -6.18 -13.09
N ALA A 91 -3.19 -6.26 -12.81
CA ALA A 91 -2.62 -5.75 -11.57
C ALA A 91 -2.21 -4.28 -11.71
N THR A 92 -2.90 -3.37 -11.02
CA THR A 92 -2.54 -1.95 -11.02
C THR A 92 -1.68 -1.64 -9.81
N VAL A 93 -0.45 -1.21 -10.03
CA VAL A 93 0.44 -0.74 -8.94
C VAL A 93 0.29 0.76 -8.77
N LEU A 94 -0.21 1.16 -7.61
CA LEU A 94 -0.24 2.54 -7.12
C LEU A 94 0.98 2.79 -6.23
N ARG A 95 1.52 4.01 -6.30
CA ARG A 95 2.62 4.46 -5.44
C ARG A 95 2.11 5.65 -4.65
N GLU A 96 2.23 5.58 -3.33
CA GLU A 96 1.64 6.56 -2.43
C GLU A 96 2.68 7.06 -1.42
N ILE A 97 2.65 8.36 -1.14
CA ILE A 97 3.22 8.91 0.10
C ILE A 97 2.08 8.95 1.12
N ARG A 98 2.31 8.36 2.29
CA ARG A 98 1.40 8.42 3.44
C ARG A 98 2.05 9.19 4.57
N VAL A 99 1.29 10.14 5.12
CA VAL A 99 1.67 10.95 6.28
C VAL A 99 0.54 10.88 7.31
N PRO A 100 0.83 11.00 8.62
CA PRO A 100 -0.20 11.11 9.64
C PRO A 100 -0.98 12.42 9.48
N GLU A 101 -2.18 12.45 10.06
CA GLU A 101 -3.12 13.57 9.91
C GLU A 101 -2.52 14.92 10.36
N ASN A 102 -1.80 14.92 11.48
CA ASN A 102 -1.11 16.11 11.99
C ASN A 102 0.03 16.61 11.09
N ALA A 103 0.53 15.77 10.17
CA ALA A 103 1.55 16.14 9.19
C ALA A 103 0.96 16.56 7.84
N LEU A 104 -0.37 16.53 7.64
CA LEU A 104 -1.04 17.05 6.44
C LEU A 104 -0.90 18.58 6.28
N GLU A 105 -0.56 19.29 7.35
CA GLU A 105 -0.27 20.73 7.35
C GLU A 105 1.11 21.06 6.79
N SER A 106 2.03 20.11 6.90
CA SER A 106 3.42 20.22 6.48
C SER A 106 3.66 19.45 5.20
N GLU A 107 4.72 19.80 4.48
CA GLU A 107 5.18 18.94 3.40
C GLU A 107 5.77 17.63 3.96
N PRO A 108 5.68 16.51 3.22
CA PRO A 108 6.36 15.28 3.62
C PRO A 108 7.86 15.49 3.79
N GLU A 109 8.49 14.71 4.67
CA GLU A 109 9.94 14.75 4.85
C GLU A 109 10.68 14.49 3.52
N ASP A 110 11.81 15.18 3.33
CA ASP A 110 12.62 15.13 2.11
C ASP A 110 13.04 13.69 1.74
N GLY A 111 13.30 12.82 2.72
CA GLY A 111 13.61 11.42 2.48
C GLY A 111 12.50 10.69 1.73
N CYS A 112 11.24 10.91 2.12
CA CYS A 112 10.08 10.36 1.44
C CYS A 112 9.90 10.94 0.04
N LYS A 113 10.02 12.27 -0.11
CA LYS A 113 9.89 12.94 -1.41
C LYS A 113 10.91 12.40 -2.39
N LYS A 114 12.18 12.34 -1.98
CA LYS A 114 13.27 11.83 -2.80
C LYS A 114 13.03 10.38 -3.23
N LYS A 115 12.69 9.50 -2.29
CA LYS A 115 12.41 8.09 -2.61
C LYS A 115 11.22 7.95 -3.57
N PHE A 116 10.16 8.72 -3.35
CA PHE A 116 8.98 8.70 -4.21
C PHE A 116 9.30 9.18 -5.62
N GLU A 117 10.05 10.28 -5.77
CA GLU A 117 10.49 10.78 -7.06
C GLU A 117 11.39 9.79 -7.80
N GLU A 118 12.31 9.11 -7.11
CA GLU A 118 13.14 8.06 -7.70
C GLU A 118 12.28 6.94 -8.30
N ILE A 119 11.26 6.49 -7.56
CA ILE A 119 10.30 5.48 -8.02
C ILE A 119 9.52 5.97 -9.25
N LEU A 120 9.03 7.21 -9.22
CA LEU A 120 8.27 7.79 -10.32
C LEU A 120 9.11 7.97 -11.60
N LYS A 121 10.38 8.37 -11.46
CA LYS A 121 11.33 8.47 -12.58
C LYS A 121 11.53 7.13 -13.27
N VAL A 122 11.73 6.06 -12.49
CA VAL A 122 11.86 4.70 -13.04
C VAL A 122 10.57 4.24 -13.72
N ALA A 123 9.41 4.56 -13.12
CA ALA A 123 8.11 4.19 -13.67
C ALA A 123 7.65 5.07 -14.85
N LYS A 124 8.36 6.16 -15.15
CA LYS A 124 7.95 7.20 -16.12
C LYS A 124 6.53 7.70 -15.87
N LYS A 125 6.17 7.91 -14.61
CA LYS A 125 4.84 8.39 -14.18
C LYS A 125 4.96 9.73 -13.47
N ASN A 126 3.86 10.49 -13.47
CA ASN A 126 3.74 11.73 -12.72
C ASN A 126 2.98 11.50 -11.41
N ALA A 127 3.34 12.27 -10.39
CA ALA A 127 2.59 12.31 -9.14
C ALA A 127 1.28 13.09 -9.31
N LYS A 128 0.26 12.70 -8.56
CA LYS A 128 -0.94 13.49 -8.34
C LYS A 128 -1.21 13.56 -6.83
N SER A 129 -1.46 14.74 -6.30
CA SER A 129 -1.85 14.87 -4.90
C SER A 129 -3.29 14.38 -4.71
N HIS A 130 -3.48 13.44 -3.79
CA HIS A 130 -4.81 12.99 -3.35
C HIS A 130 -5.43 13.89 -2.29
N TYR A 131 -4.62 14.71 -1.63
CA TYR A 131 -5.04 15.65 -0.61
C TYR A 131 -4.67 17.08 -1.00
N SER A 132 -5.59 18.01 -0.79
CA SER A 132 -5.34 19.45 -0.86
C SER A 132 -5.72 20.09 0.47
N ARG A 133 -5.20 21.29 0.77
CA ARG A 133 -5.59 22.03 1.99
C ARG A 133 -7.11 22.23 2.09
N SER A 134 -7.80 22.28 0.95
CA SER A 134 -9.26 22.39 0.88
C SER A 134 -10.01 21.12 1.31
N CYS A 135 -9.35 19.95 1.41
CA CYS A 135 -10.00 18.73 1.92
C CYS A 135 -10.36 18.81 3.42
N LYS A 136 -9.85 19.81 4.15
CA LYS A 136 -10.07 20.00 5.60
C LYS A 136 -11.42 20.60 5.95
N THR A 137 -12.12 21.22 4.99
CA THR A 137 -13.38 21.92 5.28
C THR A 137 -14.59 21.00 5.39
N VAL A 138 -14.42 19.70 5.18
CA VAL A 138 -15.46 18.72 5.50
C VAL A 138 -15.39 18.45 6.99
N THR A 139 -15.98 19.35 7.77
CA THR A 139 -16.37 19.09 9.16
C THR A 139 -17.08 17.74 9.15
N SER A 140 -16.45 16.70 9.72
CA SER A 140 -17.19 15.49 10.07
C SER A 140 -18.42 15.94 10.84
N PRO A 141 -19.65 15.56 10.43
CA PRO A 141 -20.79 15.77 11.30
C PRO A 141 -20.42 15.13 12.62
N SER A 142 -20.37 15.95 13.66
CA SER A 142 -20.23 15.52 15.04
C SER A 142 -21.10 14.30 15.26
N LEU A 143 -20.55 13.28 15.93
CA LEU A 143 -21.36 12.41 16.77
C LEU A 143 -22.16 13.33 17.70
N ALA A 144 -23.39 13.62 17.28
CA ALA A 144 -24.39 14.34 18.03
C ALA A 144 -25.71 13.60 17.82
N GLN A 145 -25.83 12.48 18.53
CA GLN A 145 -26.94 12.07 19.41
C GLN A 145 -26.84 10.58 19.71
#